data_AF-A0A3P3E1L3-F1
#
_entry.id   AF-A0A3P3E1L3-F1
#
_cell.length_a   1.000
_cell.length_b   1.000
_cell.length_c   1.000
_cell.angle_alpha   90.00
_cell.angle_beta   90.00
_cell.angle_gamma   90.00
#
_symmetry.space_group_name_H-M   'P 1'
#
loop_
_entity.id
_entity.type
_entity.pdbx_description
1 polymer ?
#
loop_
_entity_poly.entity_id
_entity_poly.type
_entity_poly.pdbx_seq_one_letter_code
_entity_poly.pdbx_strand_id
1 'polypeptide(L)'
;GFLEPRRMAEKALTAVIQEAYVQGISTRSVDDLVKAMGMSGISKSQVSRLCEEIDGKVKAFLERPIEGDWPYLWIDATYLKVRRGGRIVSVAVIIAVGVNADGRREVLGMEVGTSEAEPIWTEFLRKLTRRGLRGVKLVVS
;
A
#
# COMPACT_ATOMS: atom_id res chain seq x y z
N GLY A 1 -32.42 -6.01 -2.65
CA GLY A 1 -32.34 -5.38 -1.32
C GLY A 1 -30.88 -5.20 -0.94
N PHE A 2 -30.60 -4.29 0.00
CA PHE A 2 -29.29 -3.96 0.58
C PHE A 2 -28.45 -2.89 -0.13
N LEU A 3 -28.99 -1.67 -0.22
CA LEU A 3 -28.15 -0.47 -0.17
C LEU A 3 -28.69 0.41 0.95
N GLU A 4 -28.06 0.35 2.12
CA GLU A 4 -28.30 1.36 3.15
C GLU A 4 -27.72 2.70 2.69
N PRO A 5 -28.47 3.81 2.82
CA PRO A 5 -27.98 5.12 2.42
C PRO A 5 -27.00 5.65 3.47
N ARG A 6 -25.71 5.34 3.33
CA ARG A 6 -24.66 6.12 4.00
C ARG A 6 -24.73 7.56 3.50
N ARG A 7 -24.84 8.52 4.43
CA ARG A 7 -24.90 9.96 4.12
C ARG A 7 -23.62 10.35 3.35
N MET A 8 -23.70 11.25 2.37
CA MET A 8 -22.55 11.71 1.58
C MET A 8 -21.35 12.15 2.44
N ALA A 9 -21.62 12.69 3.63
CA ALA A 9 -20.61 13.04 4.63
C ALA A 9 -19.76 11.84 5.10
N GLU A 10 -20.34 10.64 5.25
CA GLU A 10 -19.60 9.44 5.64
C GLU A 10 -18.67 8.95 4.53
N LYS A 11 -19.08 9.06 3.26
CA LYS A 11 -18.23 8.68 2.12
C LYS A 11 -17.04 9.63 1.95
N ALA A 12 -17.27 10.93 2.08
CA ALA A 12 -16.21 11.94 2.03
C ALA A 12 -15.21 11.75 3.18
N LEU A 13 -15.70 11.41 4.38
CA LEU A 13 -14.88 11.13 5.55
C LEU A 13 -14.06 9.85 5.42
N THR A 14 -14.64 8.78 4.86
CA THR A 14 -13.89 7.56 4.50
C THR A 14 -12.78 7.88 3.50
N ALA A 15 -13.05 8.70 2.47
CA ALA A 15 -12.04 9.13 1.51
C ALA A 15 -10.92 9.98 2.17
N VAL A 16 -11.26 10.88 3.09
CA VAL A 16 -10.28 11.69 3.83
C VAL A 16 -9.42 10.84 4.77
N ILE A 17 -10.01 9.85 5.44
CA ILE A 17 -9.28 8.90 6.29
C ILE A 17 -8.38 7.99 5.44
N GLN A 18 -8.87 7.54 4.28
CA GLN A 18 -8.10 6.78 3.30
C GLN A 18 -6.92 7.60 2.78
N GLU A 19 -7.16 8.85 2.39
CA GLU A 19 -6.12 9.76 1.93
C GLU A 19 -5.10 10.04 3.04
N ALA A 20 -5.56 10.32 4.27
CA ALA A 20 -4.66 10.54 5.40
C ALA A 20 -3.79 9.30 5.69
N TYR A 21 -4.35 8.10 5.62
CA TYR A 21 -3.59 6.86 5.78
C TYR A 21 -2.59 6.63 4.64
N VAL A 22 -2.98 6.90 3.39
CA VAL A 22 -2.08 6.86 2.21
C VAL A 22 -0.94 7.87 2.35
N GLN A 23 -1.21 9.04 2.92
CA GLN A 23 -0.21 10.08 3.22
C GLN A 23 0.62 9.78 4.49
N GLY A 24 0.47 8.60 5.11
CA GLY A 24 1.27 8.18 6.26
C GLY A 24 0.91 8.87 7.59
N ILE A 25 -0.28 9.47 7.67
CA ILE A 25 -0.79 10.10 8.88
C ILE A 25 -1.14 8.99 9.89
N SER A 26 -0.58 9.07 11.10
CA SER A 26 -0.79 8.05 12.14
C SER A 26 -2.28 7.91 12.48
N THR A 27 -2.73 6.74 12.95
CA THR A 27 -4.14 6.52 13.37
C THR A 27 -4.61 7.54 14.41
N ARG A 28 -3.71 8.04 15.26
CA ARG A 28 -4.00 9.14 16.21
C ARG A 28 -4.21 10.48 15.49
N SER A 29 -3.38 10.76 14.49
CA SER A 29 -3.49 11.98 13.69
C SER A 29 -4.71 11.95 12.75
N VAL A 30 -5.16 10.76 12.33
CA VAL A 30 -6.47 10.56 11.69
C VAL A 30 -7.60 10.87 12.67
N ASP A 31 -7.52 10.39 13.91
CA ASP A 31 -8.46 10.71 15.00
C ASP A 31 -8.54 12.22 15.25
N ASP A 32 -7.39 12.91 15.22
CA ASP A 32 -7.31 14.37 15.40
C ASP A 32 -7.86 15.13 14.18
N LEU A 33 -7.64 14.64 12.96
CA LEU A 33 -8.21 15.18 11.72
C LEU A 33 -9.74 15.09 11.74
N VAL A 34 -10.27 13.93 12.16
CA VAL A 34 -11.72 13.70 12.29
C VAL A 34 -12.34 14.67 13.31
N LYS A 35 -11.68 14.89 14.46
CA LYS A 35 -12.11 15.88 15.46
C LYS A 35 -12.04 17.31 14.91
N ALA A 36 -10.97 17.66 14.19
CA ALA A 36 -10.76 18.98 13.62
C ALA A 36 -11.80 19.34 12.54
N MET A 37 -12.35 18.34 11.83
CA MET A 37 -13.46 18.52 10.90
C MET A 37 -14.85 18.67 11.56
N GLY A 38 -14.91 18.82 12.90
CA GLY A 38 -16.15 19.02 13.63
C GLY A 38 -17.08 17.81 13.67
N MET A 39 -16.59 16.65 13.24
CA MET A 39 -17.36 15.40 13.23
C MET A 39 -17.18 14.69 14.57
N SER A 40 -18.06 14.96 15.52
CA SER A 40 -18.22 14.14 16.73
C SER A 40 -18.89 12.82 16.34
N GLY A 41 -18.17 11.69 16.44
CA GLY A 41 -18.83 10.38 16.36
C GLY A 41 -18.09 9.22 15.71
N ILE A 42 -16.91 9.41 15.11
CA ILE A 42 -16.13 8.23 14.68
C ILE A 42 -15.45 7.62 15.90
N SER A 43 -15.82 6.40 16.25
CA SER A 43 -15.16 5.63 17.29
C SER A 43 -13.79 5.11 16.82
N LYS A 44 -12.88 4.85 17.76
CA LYS A 44 -11.62 4.11 17.46
C LYS A 44 -11.87 2.79 16.71
N SER A 45 -12.98 2.12 17.01
CA SER A 45 -13.39 0.88 16.32
C SER A 45 -13.89 1.11 14.89
N GLN A 46 -14.42 2.29 14.55
CA GLN A 46 -14.70 2.67 13.15
C GLN A 46 -13.41 2.97 12.39
N VAL A 47 -12.45 3.68 12.99
CA VAL A 47 -11.13 3.92 12.37
C VAL A 47 -10.39 2.61 12.12
N SER A 48 -10.35 1.69 13.10
CA SER A 48 -9.74 0.36 12.93
C SER A 48 -10.33 -0.40 11.77
N ARG A 49 -11.67 -0.46 11.67
CA ARG A 49 -12.37 -1.13 10.57
C ARG A 49 -12.04 -0.53 9.21
N LEU A 50 -11.90 0.79 9.13
CA LEU A 50 -11.51 1.46 7.89
C LEU A 50 -10.06 1.12 7.50
N CYS A 51 -9.14 1.10 8.46
CA CYS A 51 -7.76 0.67 8.21
C CYS A 51 -7.71 -0.80 7.74
N GLU A 52 -8.46 -1.71 8.38
CA GLU A 52 -8.56 -3.11 7.97
C GLU A 52 -9.09 -3.27 6.53
N GLU A 53 -10.07 -2.46 6.12
CA GLU A 53 -10.57 -2.45 4.74
C GLU A 53 -9.49 -2.00 3.75
N ILE A 54 -8.72 -0.95 4.10
CA ILE A 54 -7.61 -0.47 3.27
C ILE A 54 -6.52 -1.53 3.17
N ASP A 55 -6.12 -2.14 4.29
CA ASP A 55 -5.11 -3.19 4.32
C ASP A 55 -5.53 -4.37 3.44
N GLY A 56 -6.81 -4.73 3.45
CA GLY A 56 -7.39 -5.73 2.55
C GLY A 56 -7.25 -5.36 1.06
N LYS A 57 -7.53 -4.10 0.70
CA LYS A 57 -7.37 -3.59 -0.68
C LYS A 57 -5.90 -3.56 -1.12
N VAL A 58 -5.01 -3.11 -0.24
CA VAL A 58 -3.56 -3.11 -0.49
C VAL A 58 -3.07 -4.54 -0.70
N LYS A 59 -3.47 -5.47 0.15
CA LYS A 59 -3.12 -6.89 0.00
C LYS A 59 -3.63 -7.44 -1.34
N ALA A 60 -4.90 -7.23 -1.66
CA ALA A 60 -5.47 -7.68 -2.94
C ALA A 60 -4.72 -7.07 -4.14
N PHE A 61 -4.34 -5.80 -4.08
CA PHE A 61 -3.54 -5.14 -5.10
C PHE A 61 -2.14 -5.79 -5.22
N LEU A 62 -1.47 -6.07 -4.11
CA LEU A 62 -0.12 -6.67 -4.11
C LEU A 62 -0.11 -8.16 -4.44
N GLU A 63 -1.25 -8.85 -4.35
CA GLU A 63 -1.40 -10.28 -4.69
C GLU A 63 -1.99 -10.50 -6.09
N ARG A 64 -2.53 -9.45 -6.74
CA ARG A 64 -3.18 -9.55 -8.06
C ARG A 64 -2.29 -10.23 -9.11
N PRO A 65 -2.82 -11.05 -10.02
CA PRO A 65 -2.08 -11.55 -11.17
C PRO A 65 -1.45 -10.41 -11.98
N ILE A 66 -0.26 -10.64 -12.50
CA ILE A 66 0.43 -9.72 -13.41
C ILE A 66 0.17 -10.24 -14.81
N GLU A 67 -0.71 -9.56 -15.54
CA GLU A 67 -1.11 -9.91 -16.90
C GLU A 67 -0.44 -8.97 -17.91
N GLY A 68 -0.26 -9.47 -19.14
CA GLY A 68 0.34 -8.71 -20.23
C GLY A 68 1.87 -8.67 -20.21
N ASP A 69 2.43 -7.93 -21.17
CA ASP A 69 3.87 -7.82 -21.38
C ASP A 69 4.46 -6.61 -20.63
N TRP A 70 5.50 -6.88 -19.85
CA TRP A 70 6.21 -5.89 -19.02
C TRP A 70 7.69 -5.85 -19.41
N PRO A 71 8.05 -5.25 -20.56
CA PRO A 71 9.42 -5.28 -21.08
C PRO A 71 10.45 -4.58 -20.19
N TYR A 72 10.05 -3.64 -19.34
CA TYR A 72 10.96 -2.89 -18.47
C TYR A 72 10.50 -2.94 -17.02
N LEU A 73 11.47 -3.09 -16.11
CA LEU A 73 11.23 -3.16 -14.68
C LEU A 73 12.21 -2.25 -13.93
N TRP A 74 11.69 -1.31 -13.16
CA TRP A 74 12.46 -0.55 -12.17
C TRP A 74 12.23 -1.16 -10.81
N ILE A 75 13.31 -1.37 -10.06
CA ILE A 75 13.23 -1.85 -8.69
C ILE A 75 14.16 -1.01 -7.84
N ASP A 76 13.69 -0.60 -6.67
CA ASP A 76 14.48 0.20 -5.73
C ASP A 76 14.09 -0.17 -4.30
N ALA A 77 14.98 0.16 -3.36
CA ALA A 77 14.71 0.06 -1.93
C ALA A 77 14.90 1.41 -1.26
N THR A 78 13.91 1.80 -0.44
CA THR A 78 14.00 2.99 0.40
C THR A 78 13.84 2.64 1.86
N TYR A 79 14.52 3.38 2.73
CA TYR A 79 14.44 3.17 4.17
C TYR A 79 13.44 4.13 4.81
N LEU A 80 12.40 3.56 5.44
CA LEU A 80 11.42 4.33 6.20
C LEU A 80 11.64 4.16 7.70
N LYS A 81 11.46 5.24 8.46
CA LYS A 81 11.44 5.20 9.93
C LYS A 81 10.04 4.85 10.40
N VAL A 82 9.88 3.71 11.05
CA VAL A 82 8.58 3.24 11.56
C VAL A 82 8.65 2.95 13.05
N ARG A 83 7.54 3.11 13.76
CA ARG A 83 7.45 2.77 15.18
C ARG A 83 7.03 1.32 15.35
N ARG A 84 7.90 0.48 15.92
CA ARG A 84 7.61 -0.93 16.28
C ARG A 84 8.02 -1.20 17.72
N GLY A 85 7.14 -1.83 18.49
CA GLY A 85 7.43 -2.21 19.89
C GLY A 85 7.90 -1.04 20.77
N GLY A 86 7.32 0.14 20.59
CA GLY A 86 7.65 1.35 21.37
C GLY A 86 8.86 2.16 20.89
N ARG A 87 9.63 1.68 19.91
CA ARG A 87 10.86 2.29 19.39
C ARG A 87 10.79 2.58 17.90
N ILE A 88 11.54 3.59 17.44
CA ILE A 88 11.66 3.92 16.01
C ILE A 88 12.75 3.04 15.41
N VAL A 89 12.42 2.30 14.36
CA VAL A 89 13.34 1.44 13.62
C VAL A 89 13.35 1.81 12.14
N SER A 90 14.48 1.63 11.47
CA SER A 90 14.55 1.68 10.01
C SER A 90 14.01 0.37 9.44
N VAL A 91 13.10 0.44 8.49
CA VAL A 91 12.67 -0.71 7.67
C VAL A 91 12.98 -0.42 6.21
N ALA A 92 13.41 -1.44 5.49
CA ALA A 92 13.60 -1.35 4.04
C ALA A 92 12.26 -1.61 3.36
N VAL A 93 11.91 -0.77 2.39
CA VAL A 93 10.73 -0.92 1.55
C VAL A 93 11.21 -1.09 0.12
N ILE A 94 11.00 -2.29 -0.42
CA ILE A 94 11.34 -2.64 -1.80
C ILE A 94 10.11 -2.39 -2.65
N ILE A 95 10.27 -1.73 -3.80
CA ILE A 95 9.18 -1.43 -4.73
C ILE A 95 9.60 -1.84 -6.14
N ALA A 96 8.71 -2.53 -6.86
CA ALA A 96 8.85 -2.83 -8.28
C ALA A 96 7.82 -2.05 -9.10
N VAL A 97 8.31 -1.28 -10.07
CA VAL A 97 7.49 -0.55 -11.06
C VAL A 97 7.77 -1.13 -12.44
N GLY A 98 6.75 -1.71 -13.06
CA GLY A 98 6.82 -2.20 -14.43
C GLY A 98 6.40 -1.10 -15.41
N VAL A 99 6.96 -1.14 -16.62
CA VAL A 99 6.42 -0.45 -17.79
C VAL A 99 5.90 -1.49 -18.76
N ASN A 100 4.62 -1.38 -19.10
CA ASN A 100 3.98 -2.29 -20.06
C ASN A 100 4.35 -1.93 -21.51
N ALA A 101 3.92 -2.76 -22.47
CA ALA A 101 4.18 -2.52 -23.90
C ALA A 101 3.63 -1.18 -24.43
N ASP A 102 2.60 -0.61 -23.78
CA ASP A 102 2.03 0.70 -24.12
C ASP A 102 2.77 1.88 -23.46
N GLY A 103 3.87 1.61 -22.73
CA GLY A 103 4.62 2.64 -22.02
C GLY A 103 4.00 3.09 -20.69
N ARG A 104 2.95 2.43 -20.21
CA ARG A 104 2.31 2.75 -18.92
C ARG A 104 3.09 2.16 -17.75
N ARG A 105 3.36 3.00 -16.76
CA ARG A 105 4.01 2.63 -15.50
C ARG A 105 3.01 2.18 -14.46
N GLU A 106 3.25 1.04 -13.84
CA GLU A 106 2.43 0.54 -12.73
C GLU A 106 3.29 -0.11 -11.65
N VAL A 107 2.87 0.03 -10.40
CA VAL A 107 3.45 -0.73 -9.29
C VAL A 107 3.02 -2.18 -9.43
N LEU A 108 4.01 -3.06 -9.63
CA LEU A 108 3.82 -4.48 -9.75
C LEU A 108 3.92 -5.17 -8.40
N GLY A 109 4.71 -4.65 -7.46
CA GLY A 109 4.80 -5.19 -6.11
C GLY A 109 5.57 -4.30 -5.14
N MET A 110 5.40 -4.59 -3.86
CA MET A 110 6.10 -3.95 -2.76
C MET A 110 6.31 -4.97 -1.64
N GLU A 111 7.42 -4.88 -0.92
CA GLU A 111 7.70 -5.69 0.27
C GLU A 111 8.36 -4.83 1.35
N VAL A 112 8.02 -5.07 2.62
CA VAL A 112 8.64 -4.40 3.77
C VAL A 112 9.49 -5.40 4.54
N GLY A 113 10.80 -5.18 4.55
CA GLY A 113 11.79 -6.02 5.23
C GLY A 113 12.41 -5.33 6.45
N THR A 114 12.87 -6.13 7.41
CA THR A 114 13.66 -5.64 8.56
C THR A 114 15.13 -5.38 8.23
N SER A 115 15.59 -5.77 7.03
CA SER A 115 16.92 -5.47 6.48
C SER A 115 16.93 -5.65 4.95
N GLU A 116 17.95 -5.13 4.24
CA GLU A 116 18.20 -5.40 2.80
C GLU A 116 18.94 -6.73 2.56
N ALA A 117 18.63 -7.77 3.33
CA ALA A 117 19.32 -9.04 3.15
C ALA A 117 18.96 -9.65 1.78
N GLU A 118 19.95 -10.19 1.07
CA GLU A 118 19.82 -10.90 -0.22
C GLU A 118 18.62 -11.88 -0.31
N PRO A 119 18.24 -12.61 0.77
CA PRO A 119 17.05 -13.46 0.74
C PRO A 119 15.74 -12.72 0.47
N ILE A 120 15.62 -11.45 0.88
CA ILE A 120 14.39 -10.65 0.72
C ILE A 120 14.20 -10.28 -0.75
N TRP A 121 15.27 -9.87 -1.44
CA TRP A 121 15.25 -9.60 -2.88
C TRP A 121 14.88 -10.83 -3.70
N THR A 122 15.51 -11.96 -3.39
CA THR A 122 15.23 -13.22 -4.09
C THR A 122 13.76 -13.62 -3.93
N GLU A 123 13.22 -13.55 -2.72
CA GLU A 123 11.82 -13.91 -2.48
C GLU A 123 10.85 -12.90 -3.11
N PHE A 124 11.17 -11.61 -3.08
CA PHE A 124 10.39 -10.58 -3.73
C PHE A 124 10.27 -10.79 -5.25
N LEU A 125 11.40 -11.02 -5.93
CA LEU A 125 11.41 -11.30 -7.38
C LEU A 125 10.68 -12.61 -7.72
N ARG A 126 10.82 -13.63 -6.86
CA ARG A 126 10.06 -14.88 -6.99
C ARG A 126 8.56 -14.66 -6.84
N LYS A 127 8.11 -13.80 -5.92
CA LYS A 127 6.69 -13.43 -5.78
C LYS A 127 6.15 -12.81 -7.08
N LEU A 128 6.87 -11.86 -7.67
CA LEU A 128 6.48 -11.26 -8.97
C LEU A 128 6.39 -12.31 -10.07
N THR A 129 7.37 -13.21 -10.13
CA THR A 129 7.39 -14.32 -11.09
C THR A 129 6.22 -15.28 -10.85
N ARG A 130 5.90 -15.67 -9.61
CA ARG A 130 4.74 -16.54 -9.33
C ARG A 130 3.41 -15.88 -9.70
N ARG A 131 3.33 -14.55 -9.62
CA ARG A 131 2.14 -13.78 -10.00
C ARG A 131 1.97 -13.57 -11.51
N GLY A 132 2.97 -13.91 -12.34
CA GLY A 132 2.85 -13.88 -13.80
C GLY A 132 3.84 -12.98 -14.53
N LEU A 133 4.73 -12.26 -13.82
CA LEU A 133 5.72 -11.41 -14.49
C LEU A 133 6.67 -12.25 -15.36
N ARG A 134 6.60 -12.07 -16.68
CA ARG A 134 7.41 -12.77 -17.68
C ARG A 134 7.90 -11.77 -18.74
N GLY A 135 8.93 -12.16 -19.50
CA GLY A 135 9.36 -11.41 -20.67
C GLY A 135 10.02 -10.05 -20.39
N VAL A 136 10.47 -9.80 -19.16
CA VAL A 136 11.23 -8.59 -18.81
C VAL A 136 12.53 -8.56 -19.63
N LYS A 137 12.75 -7.48 -20.38
CA LYS A 137 13.90 -7.29 -21.27
C LYS A 137 15.01 -6.46 -20.62
N LEU A 138 14.65 -5.56 -19.70
CA LEU A 138 15.59 -4.73 -18.97
C LEU A 138 15.10 -4.52 -17.53
N VAL A 139 16.04 -4.65 -16.60
CA VAL A 139 15.84 -4.30 -15.19
C VAL A 139 16.76 -3.13 -14.86
N VAL A 140 16.22 -2.11 -14.19
CA VAL A 140 16.94 -0.97 -13.65
C VAL A 140 16.82 -1.02 -12.12
N SER A 141 17.96 -0.94 -11.44
CA SER A 141 18.07 -0.98 -9.97
C SER A 141 19.10 0.00 -9.46
#